data_AF-A0A7S1IU86-F1
#
_entry.id   AF-A0A7S1IU86-F1
#
_cell.length_a   1.000
_cell.length_b   1.000
_cell.length_c   1.000
_cell.angle_alpha   90.00
_cell.angle_beta   90.00
_cell.angle_gamma   90.00
#
_symmetry.space_group_name_H-M   'P 1'
#
loop_
_entity.id
_entity.type
_entity.pdbx_description
1 polymer ?
#
loop_
_entity_poly.entity_id
_entity_poly.type
_entity_poly.pdbx_seq_one_letter_code
_entity_poly.pdbx_strand_id
1 'polypeptide(L)'
;MSPTGPKKGLAAADLRGQRVLVRADLNTPQDWQTSEIVDDQCIRRTIPTIKMAFDAGARAVVLLAHLGRPNGQHIARLSLRPVADRLRELLDRPVAFIADGVGPEAAAACATPAPGTVILLENIRFHVAEEGEGRGPGGQVCTA
;
A
#
# COMPACT_ATOMS: atom_id res chain seq x y z
N MET A 1 11.08 17.76 11.54
CA MET A 1 11.00 19.05 10.82
C MET A 1 10.10 18.85 9.62
N SER A 2 8.86 19.36 9.67
CA SER A 2 7.91 19.22 8.54
C SER A 2 8.35 20.14 7.39
N PRO A 3 8.42 19.66 6.14
CA PRO A 3 8.78 20.51 5.01
C PRO A 3 7.70 21.57 4.79
N THR A 4 8.08 22.86 4.91
CA THR A 4 7.19 24.04 4.85
C THR A 4 7.07 24.64 3.44
N GLY A 5 7.50 23.93 2.39
CA GLY A 5 7.36 24.36 1.00
C GLY A 5 6.01 23.98 0.36
N PRO A 6 5.62 24.60 -0.76
CA PRO A 6 4.43 24.21 -1.50
C PRO A 6 4.55 22.74 -1.93
N LYS A 7 3.49 21.96 -1.70
CA LYS A 7 3.44 20.55 -2.10
C LYS A 7 3.46 20.47 -3.63
N LYS A 8 4.44 19.74 -4.18
CA LYS A 8 4.47 19.44 -5.62
C LYS A 8 3.43 18.36 -5.93
N GLY A 9 2.61 18.60 -6.93
CA GLY A 9 1.65 17.61 -7.43
C GLY A 9 2.34 16.56 -8.32
N LEU A 10 1.71 15.39 -8.45
CA LEU A 10 2.21 14.29 -9.28
C LEU A 10 2.35 14.68 -10.77
N ALA A 11 1.45 15.53 -11.28
CA ALA A 11 1.48 16.03 -12.65
C ALA A 11 2.73 16.85 -13.01
N ALA A 12 3.45 17.39 -12.01
CA ALA A 12 4.68 18.14 -12.21
C ALA A 12 5.95 17.29 -12.04
N ALA A 13 5.81 15.98 -11.79
CA ALA A 13 6.93 15.07 -11.55
C ALA A 13 7.28 14.28 -12.82
N ASP A 14 8.56 14.25 -13.17
CA ASP A 14 9.10 13.32 -14.16
C ASP A 14 9.44 12.00 -13.48
N LEU A 15 8.65 10.96 -13.74
CA LEU A 15 8.78 9.65 -13.10
C LEU A 15 9.37 8.59 -14.03
N ARG A 16 9.90 8.98 -15.19
CA ARG A 16 10.43 8.07 -16.21
C ARG A 16 11.44 7.08 -15.62
N GLY A 17 11.11 5.80 -15.69
CA GLY A 17 11.97 4.70 -15.20
C GLY A 17 12.02 4.55 -13.67
N GLN A 18 11.35 5.43 -12.92
CA GLN A 18 11.37 5.45 -11.46
C GLN A 18 10.37 4.47 -10.86
N ARG A 19 10.65 4.02 -9.64
CA ARG A 19 9.69 3.33 -8.79
C ARG A 19 9.05 4.35 -7.86
N VAL A 20 7.73 4.33 -7.75
CA VAL A 20 6.98 5.31 -6.96
C VAL A 20 6.32 4.62 -5.78
N LEU A 21 6.64 5.04 -4.56
CA LEU A 21 5.94 4.61 -3.35
C LEU A 21 4.74 5.54 -3.10
N VAL A 22 3.54 4.97 -3.01
CA VAL A 22 2.29 5.69 -2.80
C VAL A 22 1.63 5.16 -1.53
N ARG A 23 1.44 6.05 -0.55
CA ARG A 23 0.58 5.78 0.59
C ARG A 23 -0.87 6.00 0.16
N ALA A 24 -1.62 4.92 0.01
CA ALA A 24 -2.99 4.91 -0.48
C ALA A 24 -3.99 4.68 0.66
N ASP A 25 -5.17 5.27 0.52
CA ASP A 25 -6.31 4.97 1.37
C ASP A 25 -7.10 3.82 0.75
N LEU A 26 -6.82 2.61 1.22
CA LEU A 26 -7.50 1.38 0.82
C LEU A 26 -8.27 0.76 1.99
N ASN A 27 -8.69 1.59 2.96
CA ASN A 27 -9.49 1.15 4.09
C ASN A 27 -10.94 0.93 3.65
N THR A 28 -11.18 -0.18 2.94
CA THR A 28 -12.51 -0.56 2.43
C THR A 28 -13.25 -1.44 3.42
N PRO A 29 -14.55 -1.22 3.65
CA PRO A 29 -15.35 -2.12 4.46
C PRO A 29 -15.40 -3.52 3.82
N GLN A 30 -15.20 -4.55 4.64
CA GLN A 30 -15.27 -5.96 4.24
C GLN A 30 -16.27 -6.72 5.10
N ASP A 31 -16.95 -7.71 4.51
CA ASP A 31 -17.95 -8.52 5.18
C ASP A 31 -17.37 -9.27 6.38
N TRP A 32 -18.14 -9.45 7.47
CA TRP A 32 -17.64 -10.05 8.71
C TRP A 32 -17.32 -11.54 8.64
N GLN A 33 -17.92 -12.25 7.70
CA GLN A 33 -17.84 -13.70 7.58
C GLN A 33 -16.99 -14.12 6.38
N THR A 34 -17.13 -13.44 5.24
CA THR A 34 -16.48 -13.83 3.98
C THR A 34 -15.17 -13.08 3.71
N SER A 35 -14.94 -11.94 4.37
CA SER A 35 -13.83 -11.00 4.06
C SER A 35 -13.88 -10.42 2.64
N GLU A 36 -15.04 -10.51 1.98
CA GLU A 36 -15.26 -9.89 0.69
C GLU A 36 -15.45 -8.38 0.84
N ILE A 37 -15.04 -7.62 -0.17
CA ILE A 37 -15.20 -6.16 -0.19
C ILE A 37 -16.68 -5.82 -0.35
N VAL A 38 -17.22 -5.05 0.60
CA VAL A 38 -18.61 -4.58 0.58
C VAL A 38 -18.74 -3.31 -0.26
N ASP A 39 -17.75 -2.43 -0.17
CA ASP A 39 -17.68 -1.18 -0.95
C ASP A 39 -16.25 -0.94 -1.45
N ASP A 40 -16.09 -0.81 -2.76
CA ASP A 40 -14.80 -0.61 -3.45
C ASP A 40 -14.50 0.87 -3.76
N GLN A 41 -15.28 1.83 -3.25
CA GLN A 41 -15.11 3.26 -3.54
C GLN A 41 -13.70 3.77 -3.25
N CYS A 42 -13.07 3.39 -2.13
CA CYS A 42 -11.69 3.79 -1.80
C CYS A 42 -10.67 3.29 -2.84
N ILE A 43 -10.88 2.07 -3.35
CA ILE A 43 -10.04 1.48 -4.40
C ILE A 43 -10.21 2.29 -5.68
N ARG A 44 -11.45 2.55 -6.10
CA ARG A 44 -11.75 3.34 -7.31
C ARG A 44 -11.16 4.74 -7.25
N ARG A 45 -11.17 5.38 -6.07
CA ARG A 45 -10.58 6.70 -5.85
C ARG A 45 -9.04 6.69 -5.94
N THR A 46 -8.40 5.56 -5.69
CA THR A 46 -6.94 5.41 -5.77
C THR A 46 -6.45 5.19 -7.21
N ILE A 47 -7.28 4.58 -8.07
CA ILE A 47 -6.94 4.25 -9.46
C ILE A 47 -6.41 5.43 -10.28
N PRO A 48 -7.04 6.63 -10.26
CA PRO A 48 -6.52 7.79 -11.01
C PRO A 48 -5.08 8.14 -10.63
N THR A 49 -4.72 8.05 -9.34
CA THR A 49 -3.35 8.35 -8.88
C THR A 49 -2.34 7.33 -9.42
N ILE A 50 -2.71 6.05 -9.46
CA ILE A 50 -1.87 5.00 -10.05
C ILE A 50 -1.67 5.23 -11.54
N LYS A 51 -2.77 5.55 -12.27
CA LYS A 51 -2.71 5.85 -13.70
C LYS A 51 -1.82 7.06 -13.98
N MET A 52 -2.00 8.16 -13.23
CA MET A 52 -1.17 9.35 -13.36
C MET A 52 0.32 9.08 -13.13
N ALA A 53 0.68 8.18 -12.20
CA ALA A 53 2.08 7.82 -11.99
C ALA A 53 2.67 7.11 -13.22
N PHE A 54 1.92 6.19 -13.82
CA PHE A 54 2.33 5.51 -15.06
C PHE A 54 2.35 6.45 -16.27
N ASP A 55 1.39 7.36 -16.39
CA ASP A 55 1.36 8.38 -17.45
C ASP A 55 2.57 9.32 -17.36
N ALA A 56 3.07 9.57 -16.14
CA ALA A 56 4.31 10.30 -15.88
C ALA A 56 5.59 9.46 -16.11
N GLY A 57 5.47 8.21 -16.58
CA GLY A 57 6.57 7.33 -16.95
C GLY A 57 7.09 6.42 -15.83
N ALA A 58 6.38 6.31 -14.71
CA ALA A 58 6.78 5.40 -13.63
C ALA A 58 6.97 3.98 -14.17
N ARG A 59 8.09 3.35 -13.80
CA ARG A 59 8.35 1.94 -14.10
C ARG A 59 7.43 1.04 -13.28
N ALA A 60 7.23 1.35 -12.01
CA ALA A 60 6.38 0.57 -11.10
C ALA A 60 5.82 1.46 -9.99
N VAL A 61 4.67 1.05 -9.45
CA VAL A 61 4.00 1.71 -8.33
C VAL A 61 3.92 0.74 -7.17
N VAL A 62 4.43 1.13 -6.00
CA VAL A 62 4.35 0.39 -4.74
C VAL A 62 3.33 1.07 -3.85
N LEU A 63 2.32 0.33 -3.42
CA LEU A 63 1.22 0.81 -2.59
C LEU A 63 1.45 0.38 -1.14
N LEU A 64 1.42 1.36 -0.25
CA LEU A 64 1.30 1.17 1.19
C LEU A 64 -0.11 1.57 1.61
N ALA A 65 -0.81 0.69 2.31
CA ALA A 65 -2.12 1.00 2.84
C ALA A 65 -2.34 0.30 4.17
N HIS A 66 -3.38 0.72 4.87
CA HIS A 66 -3.84 0.09 6.09
C HIS A 66 -5.30 -0.30 5.97
N LEU A 67 -5.69 -1.29 6.76
CA LEU A 67 -7.07 -1.71 6.90
C LEU A 67 -7.39 -1.90 8.39
N GLY A 68 -8.41 -1.19 8.87
CA GLY A 68 -8.80 -1.23 10.28
C GLY A 68 -7.68 -0.85 11.26
N ARG A 69 -7.74 -1.38 12.47
CA ARG A 69 -6.77 -1.17 13.56
C ARG A 69 -6.38 -2.50 14.19
N PRO A 70 -5.38 -3.20 13.61
CA PRO A 70 -4.90 -4.47 14.11
C PRO A 70 -4.00 -4.39 15.36
N ASN A 71 -3.60 -3.18 15.81
CA ASN A 71 -2.77 -3.01 17.01
C ASN A 71 -1.45 -3.80 16.95
N GLY A 72 -0.81 -3.83 15.77
CA GLY A 72 0.44 -4.57 15.55
C GLY A 72 0.28 -6.10 15.50
N GLN A 73 -0.93 -6.63 15.34
CA GLN A 73 -1.17 -8.08 15.23
C GLN A 73 -1.55 -8.48 13.80
N HIS A 74 -1.01 -9.60 13.32
CA HIS A 74 -1.45 -10.18 12.05
C HIS A 74 -2.84 -10.79 12.20
N ILE A 75 -3.86 -10.06 11.75
CA ILE A 75 -5.25 -10.51 11.74
C ILE A 75 -5.60 -10.82 10.29
N ALA A 76 -5.77 -12.10 9.93
CA ALA A 76 -6.03 -12.54 8.56
C ALA A 76 -7.21 -11.78 7.90
N ARG A 77 -8.23 -11.45 8.70
CA ARG A 77 -9.40 -10.67 8.32
C ARG A 77 -9.09 -9.22 7.90
N LEU A 78 -8.01 -8.65 8.41
CA LEU A 78 -7.55 -7.29 8.06
C LEU A 78 -6.43 -7.31 7.02
N SER A 79 -6.28 -8.43 6.29
CA SER A 79 -5.36 -8.51 5.15
C SER A 79 -5.86 -7.68 3.98
N LEU A 80 -4.92 -7.10 3.23
CA LEU A 80 -5.18 -6.37 1.99
C LEU A 80 -5.27 -7.29 0.76
N ARG A 81 -5.19 -8.61 0.94
CA ARG A 81 -5.26 -9.54 -0.20
C ARG A 81 -6.52 -9.40 -1.06
N PRO A 82 -7.75 -9.29 -0.51
CA PRO A 82 -8.95 -9.05 -1.31
C PRO A 82 -8.88 -7.73 -2.09
N VAL A 83 -8.21 -6.73 -1.53
CA VAL A 83 -7.99 -5.43 -2.18
C VAL A 83 -7.03 -5.55 -3.37
N ALA A 84 -5.99 -6.38 -3.26
CA ALA A 84 -5.07 -6.65 -4.36
C ALA A 84 -5.81 -7.30 -5.55
N ASP A 85 -6.65 -8.29 -5.28
CA ASP A 85 -7.46 -8.96 -6.31
C ASP A 85 -8.40 -7.98 -6.99
N ARG A 86 -9.07 -7.12 -6.22
CA ARG A 86 -9.96 -6.09 -6.78
C ARG A 86 -9.22 -5.01 -7.58
N LEU A 87 -8.02 -4.62 -7.13
CA LEU A 87 -7.15 -3.70 -7.88
C LEU A 87 -6.75 -4.29 -9.23
N ARG A 88 -6.42 -5.60 -9.27
CA ARG A 88 -6.07 -6.30 -10.51
C ARG A 88 -7.21 -6.23 -11.52
N GLU A 89 -8.44 -6.49 -11.07
CA GLU A 89 -9.65 -6.43 -11.92
C GLU A 89 -9.90 -5.02 -12.46
N LEU A 90 -9.77 -3.98 -11.62
CA LEU A 90 -10.13 -2.62 -12.01
C LEU A 90 -9.03 -1.91 -12.82
N LEU A 91 -7.77 -2.28 -12.64
CA LEU A 91 -6.63 -1.69 -13.36
C LEU A 91 -6.31 -2.39 -14.68
N ASP A 92 -6.80 -3.61 -14.87
CA ASP A 92 -6.45 -4.49 -16.01
C ASP A 92 -4.92 -4.62 -16.17
N ARG A 93 -4.23 -4.79 -15.03
CA ARG A 93 -2.76 -4.79 -14.94
C ARG A 93 -2.26 -5.80 -13.90
N PRO A 94 -1.00 -6.26 -14.02
CA PRO A 94 -0.38 -7.08 -12.98
C PRO A 94 -0.33 -6.34 -11.64
N VAL A 95 -0.97 -6.92 -10.63
CA VAL A 95 -0.86 -6.50 -9.23
C VAL A 95 -0.18 -7.62 -8.44
N ALA A 96 1.01 -7.37 -7.93
CA ALA A 96 1.73 -8.27 -7.05
C ALA A 96 1.38 -7.94 -5.60
N PHE A 97 0.96 -8.94 -4.83
CA PHE A 97 0.69 -8.79 -3.40
C PHE A 97 1.83 -9.41 -2.59
N ILE A 98 2.40 -8.65 -1.65
CA ILE A 98 3.49 -9.12 -0.78
C ILE A 98 2.93 -9.26 0.64
N ALA A 99 2.90 -10.51 1.13
CA ALA A 99 2.26 -10.87 2.39
C ALA A 99 3.02 -10.37 3.63
N ASP A 100 4.34 -10.20 3.52
CA ASP A 100 5.13 -9.48 4.52
C ASP A 100 5.49 -8.10 3.96
N GLY A 101 4.84 -7.06 4.47
CA GLY A 101 4.99 -5.69 3.99
C GLY A 101 6.37 -5.09 4.26
N VAL A 102 7.19 -5.76 5.10
CA VAL A 102 8.55 -5.34 5.46
C VAL A 102 9.53 -6.50 5.29
N GLY A 103 10.83 -6.17 5.23
CA GLY A 103 11.89 -7.17 5.20
C GLY A 103 12.39 -7.57 3.81
N PRO A 104 13.19 -8.64 3.73
CA PRO A 104 13.94 -9.00 2.53
C PRO A 104 13.06 -9.31 1.33
N GLU A 105 11.88 -9.91 1.55
CA GLU A 105 10.92 -10.25 0.49
C GLU A 105 10.34 -9.00 -0.16
N ALA A 106 9.82 -8.06 0.64
CA ALA A 106 9.32 -6.78 0.15
C ALA A 106 10.42 -5.99 -0.58
N ALA A 107 11.64 -5.97 -0.04
CA ALA A 107 12.78 -5.31 -0.67
C ALA A 107 13.13 -5.94 -2.02
N ALA A 108 13.16 -7.28 -2.10
CA ALA A 108 13.44 -8.02 -3.33
C ALA A 108 12.35 -7.81 -4.40
N ALA A 109 11.08 -7.91 -4.00
CA ALA A 109 9.94 -7.66 -4.89
C ALA A 109 9.94 -6.23 -5.45
N CYS A 110 10.31 -5.26 -4.61
CA CYS A 110 10.43 -3.87 -5.03
C CYS A 110 11.70 -3.60 -5.84
N ALA A 111 12.78 -4.38 -5.71
CA ALA A 111 14.08 -4.11 -6.32
C ALA A 111 14.03 -4.04 -7.85
N THR A 112 13.42 -5.04 -8.48
CA THR A 112 13.39 -5.18 -9.95
C THR A 112 12.01 -5.55 -10.49
N PRO A 113 10.96 -4.76 -10.23
CA PRO A 113 9.64 -5.01 -10.78
C PRO A 113 9.64 -4.88 -12.30
N ALA A 114 8.81 -5.70 -12.95
CA ALA A 114 8.54 -5.56 -14.37
C ALA A 114 7.88 -4.18 -14.65
N PRO A 115 8.18 -3.52 -15.76
CA PRO A 115 7.53 -2.26 -16.13
C PRO A 115 6.00 -2.38 -16.13
N GLY A 116 5.31 -1.39 -15.56
CA GLY A 116 3.85 -1.37 -15.46
C GLY A 116 3.27 -2.17 -14.29
N THR A 117 4.12 -2.79 -13.45
CA THR A 117 3.66 -3.55 -12.27
C THR A 117 3.20 -2.63 -11.15
N VAL A 118 2.09 -3.00 -10.52
CA VAL A 118 1.67 -2.46 -9.23
C VAL A 118 2.00 -3.48 -8.14
N ILE A 119 2.64 -3.05 -7.06
CA ILE A 119 2.93 -3.88 -5.89
C ILE A 119 2.07 -3.37 -4.75
N LEU A 120 1.25 -4.22 -4.15
CA LEU A 120 0.55 -3.91 -2.89
C LEU A 120 1.25 -4.64 -1.75
N LEU A 121 1.75 -3.87 -0.79
CA LEU A 121 2.30 -4.40 0.44
C LEU A 121 1.16 -4.71 1.43
N GLU A 122 1.37 -5.72 2.28
CA GLU A 122 0.40 -6.06 3.33
C GLU A 122 0.17 -4.89 4.30
N ASN A 123 -0.95 -4.98 5.03
CA ASN A 123 -1.42 -4.00 6.00
C ASN A 123 -0.29 -3.51 6.92
N ILE A 124 0.13 -2.26 6.70
CA ILE A 124 1.26 -1.64 7.42
C ILE A 124 1.05 -1.58 8.94
N ARG A 125 -0.20 -1.60 9.40
CA ARG A 125 -0.53 -1.60 10.84
C ARG A 125 -0.33 -2.96 11.50
N PHE A 126 -0.03 -4.03 10.75
CA PHE A 126 0.47 -5.27 11.34
C PHE A 126 1.84 -5.08 12.01
N HIS A 127 2.58 -4.03 11.65
CA HIS A 127 3.81 -3.66 12.33
C HIS A 127 3.54 -2.56 13.36
N VAL A 128 3.84 -2.86 14.62
CA VAL A 128 3.59 -1.96 15.76
C VAL A 128 4.23 -0.57 15.61
N ALA A 129 5.33 -0.49 14.85
CA ALA A 129 6.05 0.75 14.59
C ALA A 129 5.22 1.80 13.80
N GLU A 130 4.18 1.38 13.07
CA GLU A 130 3.36 2.28 12.25
C GLU A 130 2.22 2.96 13.03
N GLU A 131 1.76 2.39 14.15
CA GLU A 131 0.66 2.95 14.94
C GLU A 131 1.13 3.93 16.04
N GLY A 132 2.44 4.16 16.18
CA GLY A 132 3.02 5.15 17.09
C GLY A 132 2.92 4.82 18.59
N GLU A 133 2.08 3.86 18.97
CA GLU A 133 1.98 3.33 20.32
C GLU A 133 1.82 1.80 20.29
N GLY A 134 2.89 1.10 20.65
CA GLY A 134 2.83 -0.30 21.01
C GLY A 134 4.20 -0.86 21.37
N ARG A 135 4.23 -1.81 22.30
CA ARG A 135 5.45 -2.52 22.69
C ARG A 135 5.75 -3.57 21.62
N GLY A 136 6.93 -3.49 21.01
CA GLY A 136 7.45 -4.57 20.19
C GLY A 136 7.67 -5.85 21.01
N PRO A 137 7.89 -7.01 20.35
CA PRO A 137 8.31 -8.22 21.03
C PRO A 137 9.59 -7.91 21.83
N GLY A 138 9.54 -8.07 23.17
CA GLY A 138 10.66 -7.71 24.06
C GLY A 138 10.53 -6.38 24.80
N GLY A 139 9.39 -5.68 24.71
CA GLY A 139 9.12 -4.51 25.55
C GLY A 139 9.80 -3.22 25.11
N GLN A 140 10.41 -3.19 23.92
CA GLN A 140 10.86 -1.93 23.31
C GLN A 140 9.65 -1.08 22.94
N VAL A 141 9.66 0.15 23.45
CA VAL A 141 8.72 1.20 23.08
C VAL A 141 9.13 1.70 21.70
N CYS A 142 8.29 1.49 20.71
CA CYS A 142 8.45 2.10 19.40
C CYS A 142 7.81 3.49 19.45
N THR A 143 8.62 4.55 19.59
CA THR A 143 8.18 5.94 19.42
C THR A 143 8.38 6.38 17.96
N ALA A 144 7.36 7.03 17.40
CA ALA A 144 7.35 7.60 16.05
C ALA A 144 8.32 8.78 15.86
#